data_AF-A0A355G6R8-F1
#
_entry.id   AF-A0A355G6R8-F1
#
_cell.length_a   1.000
_cell.length_b   1.000
_cell.length_c   1.000
_cell.angle_alpha   90.00
_cell.angle_beta   90.00
_cell.angle_gamma   90.00
#
_symmetry.space_group_name_H-M   'P 1'
#
loop_
_entity.id
_entity.type
_entity.pdbx_description
1 polymer ?
#
loop_
_entity_poly.entity_id
_entity_poly.type
_entity_poly.pdbx_seq_one_letter_code
_entity_poly.pdbx_strand_id
1 'polypeptide(L)'
;MTLIQKEPPHSLALELSERIRHRIQSAEFTDGDFFLTEAELAEEYQVSRRIAREAVNRLCALGLLEGRKRKGLIVRHPDPVEVWANCLPSLARSQEKLAELASFRYALEVGAVELAI
;
A
#
# COMPACT_ATOMS: atom_id res chain seq x y z
N MET A 1 21.56 -9.10 26.56
CA MET A 1 20.44 -8.15 26.75
C MET A 1 19.53 -8.28 25.55
N THR A 2 18.52 -9.14 25.64
CA THR A 2 17.62 -9.46 24.53
C THR A 2 16.57 -8.37 24.42
N LEU A 3 16.68 -7.52 23.39
CA LEU A 3 15.63 -6.60 23.02
C LEU A 3 14.48 -7.42 22.45
N ILE A 4 13.44 -7.61 23.25
CA ILE A 4 12.14 -8.07 22.77
C ILE A 4 11.61 -6.92 21.91
N GLN A 5 11.79 -6.99 20.60
CA GLN A 5 11.00 -6.20 19.66
C GLN A 5 9.56 -6.70 19.78
N LYS A 6 8.78 -6.04 20.65
CA LYS A 6 7.34 -6.24 20.69
C LYS A 6 6.80 -5.50 19.48
N GLU A 7 6.58 -6.22 18.38
CA GLU A 7 5.75 -5.72 17.29
C GLU A 7 4.48 -5.11 17.90
N PRO A 8 4.05 -3.91 17.45
CA PRO A 8 2.81 -3.34 17.94
C PRO A 8 1.70 -4.37 17.73
N PRO A 9 0.73 -4.52 18.66
CA PRO A 9 -0.34 -5.49 18.50
C PRO A 9 -0.95 -5.30 17.11
N HIS A 10 -0.95 -6.36 16.27
CA HIS A 10 -1.56 -6.30 14.96
C HIS A 10 -3.01 -5.85 15.14
N SER A 11 -3.29 -4.60 14.77
CA SER A 11 -4.63 -4.06 14.96
C SER A 11 -5.56 -4.75 13.99
N LEU A 12 -6.81 -4.98 14.40
CA LEU A 12 -7.83 -5.55 13.51
C LEU A 12 -7.98 -4.74 12.21
N ALA A 13 -7.68 -3.44 12.25
CA ALA A 13 -7.65 -2.58 11.07
C ALA A 13 -6.47 -2.90 10.14
N LEU A 14 -5.28 -3.19 10.69
CA LEU A 14 -4.13 -3.60 9.90
C LEU A 14 -4.40 -4.94 9.21
N GLU A 15 -4.91 -5.92 9.96
CA GLU A 15 -5.28 -7.24 9.40
C GLU A 15 -6.31 -7.08 8.27
N LEU A 16 -7.37 -6.29 8.50
CA LEU A 16 -8.38 -6.02 7.47
C LEU A 16 -7.77 -5.34 6.24
N SER A 17 -6.85 -4.39 6.43
CA SER A 17 -6.19 -3.71 5.30
C SER A 17 -5.38 -4.67 4.43
N GLU A 18 -4.66 -5.62 5.03
CA GLU A 18 -3.90 -6.62 4.27
C GLU A 18 -4.83 -7.59 3.54
N ARG A 19 -5.95 -8.02 4.17
CA ARG A 19 -6.96 -8.86 3.51
C ARG A 19 -7.58 -8.16 2.30
N ILE A 20 -7.93 -6.88 2.43
CA ILE A 20 -8.47 -6.08 1.33
C ILE A 20 -7.41 -5.89 0.23
N ARG A 21 -6.16 -5.57 0.60
CA ARG A 21 -5.06 -5.43 -0.34
C ARG A 21 -4.87 -6.70 -1.16
N HIS A 22 -4.85 -7.86 -0.50
CA HIS A 22 -4.76 -9.14 -1.18
C HIS A 22 -5.93 -9.35 -2.15
N ARG A 23 -7.16 -9.02 -1.74
CA ARG A 23 -8.33 -9.10 -2.63
C ARG A 23 -8.20 -8.19 -3.85
N ILE A 24 -7.72 -6.96 -3.68
CA ILE A 24 -7.49 -6.03 -4.79
C ILE A 24 -6.44 -6.61 -5.77
N GLN A 25 -5.37 -7.22 -5.24
CA GLN A 25 -4.29 -7.79 -6.05
C GLN A 25 -4.65 -9.12 -6.74
N SER A 26 -5.49 -9.94 -6.10
CA SER A 26 -5.85 -11.26 -6.61
C SER A 26 -7.07 -11.26 -7.51
N ALA A 27 -7.95 -10.27 -7.38
CA ALA A 27 -9.09 -10.12 -8.26
C ALA A 27 -8.69 -9.29 -9.49
N GLU A 28 -9.35 -9.54 -10.62
CA GLU A 28 -9.14 -8.82 -11.89
C GLU A 28 -9.77 -7.41 -11.85
N PHE A 29 -9.49 -6.63 -10.80
CA PHE A 29 -9.87 -5.23 -10.76
C PHE A 29 -9.01 -4.43 -11.73
N THR A 30 -9.62 -3.46 -12.39
CA THR A 30 -8.97 -2.46 -13.23
C THR A 30 -8.91 -1.12 -12.51
N ASP A 31 -7.97 -0.26 -12.92
CA ASP A 31 -7.90 1.11 -12.38
C ASP A 31 -9.21 1.84 -12.66
N GLY A 32 -9.83 2.40 -11.62
CA GLY A 32 -11.12 3.08 -11.73
C GLY A 32 -12.35 2.22 -11.39
N ASP A 33 -12.19 0.91 -11.15
CA ASP A 33 -13.30 0.06 -10.76
C ASP A 33 -13.88 0.44 -9.40
N PHE A 34 -15.20 0.29 -9.28
CA PHE A 34 -15.85 0.36 -7.98
C PHE A 34 -15.47 -0.86 -7.15
N PHE A 35 -14.96 -0.60 -5.95
CA PHE A 35 -14.66 -1.63 -4.97
C PHE A 35 -15.90 -1.90 -4.12
N LEU A 36 -16.10 -1.11 -3.07
CA LEU A 36 -17.21 -1.17 -2.10
C LEU A 36 -17.33 0.19 -1.39
N THR A 37 -18.34 0.39 -0.57
CA THR A 37 -18.38 1.46 0.44
C THR A 37 -17.76 1.01 1.76
N GLU A 38 -17.38 1.96 2.63
CA GLU A 38 -16.92 1.63 3.99
C GLU A 38 -17.99 0.87 4.81
N ALA A 39 -19.27 1.13 4.55
CA ALA A 39 -20.38 0.47 5.22
C ALA A 39 -20.50 -1.00 4.77
N GLU A 40 -20.43 -1.25 3.47
CA GLU A 40 -20.42 -2.60 2.90
C GLU A 40 -19.19 -3.39 3.36
N LEU A 41 -18.01 -2.75 3.44
CA LEU A 41 -16.82 -3.38 4.01
C LEU A 41 -17.01 -3.76 5.48
N ALA A 42 -17.62 -2.90 6.28
CA ALA A 42 -17.88 -3.20 7.69
C ALA A 42 -18.83 -4.41 7.84
N GLU A 43 -19.84 -4.49 6.98
CA GLU A 43 -20.80 -5.59 6.95
C GLU A 43 -20.17 -6.90 6.45
N GLU A 44 -19.53 -6.87 5.28
CA GLU A 44 -18.95 -8.06 4.64
C GLU A 44 -17.86 -8.72 5.49
N TYR A 45 -17.00 -7.89 6.12
CA TYR A 45 -15.91 -8.39 6.96
C TYR A 45 -16.30 -8.52 8.43
N GLN A 46 -17.56 -8.26 8.78
CA GLN A 46 -18.10 -8.36 10.15
C GLN A 46 -17.29 -7.57 11.19
N VAL A 47 -16.89 -6.35 10.83
CA VAL A 47 -16.12 -5.44 11.70
C VAL A 47 -16.93 -4.18 12.04
N SER A 48 -16.50 -3.44 13.05
CA SER A 48 -17.06 -2.11 13.28
C SER A 48 -16.71 -1.14 12.14
N ARG A 49 -17.60 -0.17 11.87
CA ARG A 49 -17.35 0.90 10.89
C ARG A 49 -16.04 1.66 11.14
N ARG A 50 -15.63 1.79 12.40
CA ARG A 50 -14.36 2.43 12.76
C ARG A 50 -13.16 1.65 12.21
N ILE A 51 -13.17 0.32 12.37
CA ILE A 51 -12.10 -0.56 11.88
C ILE A 51 -12.06 -0.56 10.34
N ALA A 52 -13.22 -0.66 9.69
CA ALA A 52 -13.31 -0.55 8.23
C ALA A 52 -12.72 0.77 7.72
N ARG A 53 -13.10 1.90 8.34
CA ARG A 53 -12.56 3.22 7.96
C ARG A 53 -11.06 3.35 8.18
N GLU A 54 -10.52 2.79 9.27
CA GLU A 54 -9.08 2.82 9.53
C GLU A 54 -8.30 1.99 8.51
N ALA A 55 -8.80 0.80 8.15
CA ALA A 55 -8.23 -0.02 7.09
C ALA A 55 -8.28 0.69 5.73
N VAL A 56 -9.42 1.29 5.39
CA VAL A 56 -9.61 2.06 4.15
C VAL A 56 -8.69 3.27 4.10
N ASN A 57 -8.58 4.05 5.17
CA ASN A 57 -7.67 5.19 5.23
C ASN A 57 -6.22 4.77 4.96
N ARG A 58 -5.80 3.61 5.48
CA ARG A 58 -4.47 3.06 5.23
C ARG A 58 -4.27 2.70 3.75
N LEU A 59 -5.25 2.06 3.12
CA LEU A 59 -5.19 1.71 1.69
C LEU A 59 -5.23 2.94 0.78
N CYS A 60 -5.99 3.97 1.15
CA CYS A 60 -5.98 5.27 0.47
C CYS A 60 -4.62 5.96 0.60
N ALA A 61 -3.97 5.89 1.76
CA ALA A 61 -2.62 6.43 1.95
C ALA A 61 -1.56 5.68 1.12
N LEU A 62 -1.79 4.40 0.82
CA LEU A 62 -0.95 3.60 -0.07
C LEU A 62 -1.29 3.81 -1.56
N GLY A 63 -2.33 4.59 -1.88
CA GLY A 63 -2.76 4.83 -3.26
C GLY A 63 -3.42 3.62 -3.93
N LEU A 64 -3.87 2.62 -3.15
CA LEU A 64 -4.55 1.42 -3.67
C LEU A 64 -6.07 1.60 -3.80
N LEU A 65 -6.63 2.53 -3.01
CA LEU A 65 -8.03 2.91 -3.05
C LEU A 65 -8.15 4.44 -3.08
N GLU A 66 -9.24 4.92 -3.68
CA GLU A 66 -9.64 6.32 -3.62
C GLU A 66 -11.09 6.44 -3.16
N GLY A 67 -11.32 7.22 -2.09
CA GLY A 67 -12.67 7.56 -1.65
C GLY A 67 -13.32 8.63 -2.53
N ARG A 68 -14.46 8.32 -3.14
CA ARG A 68 -15.25 9.26 -3.95
C ARG A 68 -16.62 9.53 -3.30
N LYS A 69 -16.94 10.82 -3.09
CA LYS A 69 -18.23 11.25 -2.54
C LYS A 69 -19.38 10.63 -3.34
N ARG A 70 -20.32 9.99 -2.64
CA ARG A 70 -21.52 9.33 -3.20
C ARG A 70 -21.25 8.16 -4.17
N LYS A 71 -20.00 7.74 -4.36
CA LYS A 71 -19.63 6.59 -5.18
C LYS A 71 -19.04 5.45 -4.37
N GLY A 72 -18.43 5.72 -3.21
CA GLY A 72 -17.73 4.70 -2.42
C GLY A 72 -16.23 4.68 -2.73
N LEU A 73 -15.62 3.50 -2.69
CA LEU A 73 -14.19 3.30 -2.88
C LEU A 73 -13.92 2.84 -4.31
N ILE A 74 -12.89 3.42 -4.91
CA ILE A 74 -12.46 3.14 -6.27
C ILE A 74 -11.08 2.51 -6.22
N VAL A 75 -10.86 1.42 -6.95
CA VAL A 75 -9.55 0.78 -7.07
C VAL A 75 -8.59 1.68 -7.84
N ARG A 76 -7.36 1.78 -7.35
CA ARG A 76 -6.28 2.50 -8.02
C ARG A 76 -5.06 1.61 -8.21
N HIS A 77 -4.44 1.73 -9.37
CA HIS A 77 -3.16 1.10 -9.67
C HIS A 77 -2.07 2.17 -9.69
N PRO A 78 -1.38 2.42 -8.57
CA PRO A 78 -0.39 3.47 -8.51
C PRO A 78 0.78 3.13 -9.44
N ASP A 79 1.20 4.12 -10.24
CA ASP A 79 2.39 3.98 -11.09
C ASP A 79 3.63 3.84 -10.17
N PRO A 80 4.40 2.75 -10.29
CA PRO A 80 5.57 2.55 -9.45
C PRO A 80 6.57 3.70 -9.57
N VAL A 81 6.87 4.17 -10.79
CA VAL A 81 7.83 5.26 -11.03
C VAL A 81 7.37 6.54 -10.34
N GLU A 82 6.09 6.87 -10.43
CA GLU A 82 5.52 8.04 -9.75
C GLU A 82 5.61 7.92 -8.21
N VAL A 83 5.28 6.75 -7.67
CA VAL A 83 5.42 6.47 -6.23
C VAL A 83 6.86 6.67 -5.77
N TRP A 84 7.83 6.12 -6.50
CA TRP A 84 9.25 6.27 -6.19
C TRP A 84 9.70 7.73 -6.30
N ALA A 85 9.32 8.45 -7.36
CA ALA A 85 9.68 9.85 -7.56
C ALA A 85 9.21 10.74 -6.39
N ASN A 86 8.02 10.47 -5.84
CA ASN A 86 7.47 11.21 -4.70
C ASN A 86 8.16 10.85 -3.36
N CYS A 87 8.60 9.60 -3.20
CA CYS A 87 9.24 9.14 -1.95
C CYS A 87 10.74 9.47 -1.88
N LEU A 88 11.48 9.35 -2.98
CA LEU A 88 12.95 9.44 -3.01
C LEU A 88 13.53 10.71 -2.37
N PRO A 89 12.99 11.94 -2.59
CA PRO A 89 13.51 13.14 -1.94
C PRO A 89 13.46 13.09 -0.41
N SER A 90 12.49 12.35 0.15
CA SER A 90 12.35 12.19 1.60
C SER A 90 13.32 11.13 2.17
N LEU A 91 13.74 10.17 1.35
CA LEU A 91 14.67 9.11 1.74
C LEU A 91 16.12 9.55 1.64
N ALA A 92 16.45 10.46 0.72
CA ALA A 92 17.80 11.00 0.49
C ALA A 92 18.28 12.01 1.56
N ARG A 93 17.94 11.79 2.84
CA ARG A 93 18.23 12.73 3.94
C ARG A 93 19.47 12.39 4.78
N SER A 94 20.05 11.21 4.59
CA SER A 94 21.28 10.81 5.27
C SER A 94 22.22 10.07 4.32
N GLN A 95 23.52 10.10 4.63
CA GLN A 95 24.54 9.39 3.86
C GLN A 95 24.29 7.87 3.84
N GLU A 96 23.79 7.32 4.94
CA GLU A 96 23.40 5.91 5.06
C GLU A 96 22.24 5.56 4.11
N LYS A 97 21.18 6.36 4.09
CA LYS A 97 20.03 6.13 3.19
C LYS A 97 20.40 6.32 1.72
N LEU A 98 21.31 7.24 1.42
CA LEU A 98 21.86 7.39 0.07
C LEU A 98 22.65 6.15 -0.37
N ALA A 99 23.42 5.52 0.54
CA ALA A 99 24.12 4.29 0.24
C ALA A 99 23.17 3.11 0.01
N GLU A 100 22.10 2.99 0.80
CA GLU A 100 21.03 2.01 0.57
C GLU A 100 20.37 2.22 -0.80
N LEU A 101 20.01 3.46 -1.15
CA LEU A 101 19.42 3.80 -2.45
C LEU A 101 20.37 3.50 -3.62
N ALA A 102 21.67 3.77 -3.47
CA ALA A 102 22.67 3.44 -4.48
C ALA A 102 22.77 1.92 -4.70
N SER A 103 22.67 1.14 -3.63
CA SER A 103 22.69 -0.33 -3.68
C SER A 103 21.43 -0.87 -4.38
N PHE A 104 20.26 -0.30 -4.08
CA PHE A 104 19.01 -0.62 -4.76
C PHE A 104 19.08 -0.30 -6.26
N ARG A 105 19.58 0.89 -6.64
CA ARG A 105 19.77 1.28 -8.04
C ARG A 105 20.69 0.29 -8.77
N TYR A 106 21.82 -0.08 -8.17
CA TYR A 106 22.75 -1.05 -8.76
C TYR A 106 22.06 -2.39 -9.07
N ALA A 107 21.26 -2.92 -8.13
CA ALA A 107 20.54 -4.16 -8.33
C ALA A 107 19.53 -4.08 -9.50
N LEU A 108 18.81 -2.97 -9.63
CA LEU A 108 17.89 -2.75 -10.76
C LEU A 108 18.62 -2.60 -12.09
N GLU A 109 19.71 -1.83 -12.14
CA GLU A 109 20.49 -1.62 -13.37
C GLU A 109 21.06 -2.94 -13.88
N VAL A 110 21.66 -3.74 -13.00
CA VAL A 110 22.20 -5.07 -13.36
C VAL A 110 21.07 -6.01 -13.81
N GLY A 111 19.96 -6.06 -13.08
CA GLY A 111 18.82 -6.92 -13.44
C GLY A 111 18.14 -6.51 -14.76
N ALA A 112 18.17 -5.22 -15.11
CA ALA A 112 17.59 -4.72 -16.35
C ALA A 112 18.42 -5.05 -17.60
N VAL A 113 19.73 -5.34 -17.47
CA VAL A 113 20.59 -5.69 -18.61
C VAL A 113 20.03 -6.87 -19.39
N GLU A 114 19.51 -7.89 -18.70
CA GLU A 114 18.95 -9.09 -19.33
C GLU A 114 17.65 -8.83 -20.10
N LEU A 115 16.91 -7.78 -19.73
CA LEU A 115 15.63 -7.41 -20.36
C LEU A 115 15.80 -6.44 -21.55
N ALA A 116 17.00 -5.89 -21.75
CA ALA A 116 17.30 -4.88 -22.76
C ALA A 116 17.83 -5.45 -24.09
N ILE A 117 17.79 -6.77 -24.25
CA ILE A 117 18.31 -7.53 -25.41
C ILE A 117 17.13 -8.18 -26.14
#